data_AF-A0A948YV29-F1
#
_entry.id   AF-A0A948YV29-F1
#
_cell.length_a   1.000
_cell.length_b   1.000
_cell.length_c   1.000
_cell.angle_alpha   90.00
_cell.angle_beta   90.00
_cell.angle_gamma   90.00
#
_symmetry.space_group_name_H-M   'P 1'
#
loop_
_entity.id
_entity.type
_entity.pdbx_description
1 polymer ?
#
loop_
_entity_poly.entity_id
_entity_poly.type
_entity_poly.pdbx_seq_one_letter_code
_entity_poly.pdbx_strand_id
1 'polypeptide(L)'
;MKSDIDQCIKCSICNAYCPVLKATGLFPGPKLAGPDAERFRLKGKNIPAEWLEFCDYCKICQRVCPHNVPIPELHVRSRLTLA
;
A
#
# COMPACT_ATOMS: atom_id res chain seq x y z
N MET A 1 -14.30 -4.93 2.65
CA MET A 1 -13.08 -4.09 2.62
C MET A 1 -12.32 -4.03 3.94
N LYS A 2 -12.95 -3.99 5.14
CA LYS A 2 -12.21 -4.29 6.40
C LYS A 2 -11.59 -5.70 6.35
N SER A 3 -12.36 -6.65 5.81
CA SER A 3 -11.98 -8.06 5.59
C SER A 3 -10.66 -8.28 4.84
N ASP A 4 -10.32 -7.41 3.89
CA ASP A 4 -9.32 -7.73 2.86
C ASP A 4 -7.92 -7.27 3.28
N ILE A 5 -7.83 -6.15 4.02
CA ILE A 5 -6.56 -5.67 4.61
C ILE A 5 -6.17 -6.46 5.85
N ASP A 6 -7.13 -7.07 6.54
CA ASP A 6 -6.89 -7.89 7.73
C ASP A 6 -6.21 -9.23 7.39
N GLN A 7 -6.24 -9.67 6.13
CA GLN A 7 -5.48 -10.83 5.65
C GLN A 7 -3.96 -10.59 5.54
N CYS A 8 -3.49 -9.34 5.70
CA CYS A 8 -2.07 -9.05 5.63
C CYS A 8 -1.32 -9.58 6.87
N ILE A 9 -0.58 -10.68 6.70
CA ILE A 9 0.25 -11.33 7.73
C ILE A 9 1.62 -10.66 7.96
N LYS A 10 1.85 -9.46 7.42
CA LYS A 10 3.09 -8.68 7.59
C LYS A 10 4.39 -9.36 7.10
N CYS A 11 4.34 -10.30 6.16
CA CYS A 11 5.53 -10.95 5.60
C CYS A 11 6.47 -10.05 4.76
N SER A 12 6.01 -8.86 4.34
CA SER A 12 6.80 -7.86 3.58
C SER A 12 7.25 -8.28 2.16
N ILE A 13 6.74 -9.38 1.60
CA ILE A 13 7.08 -9.80 0.23
C ILE A 13 6.74 -8.73 -0.82
N CYS A 14 5.66 -7.97 -0.63
CA CYS A 14 5.31 -6.86 -1.50
C CYS A 14 6.38 -5.76 -1.54
N ASN A 15 7.09 -5.51 -0.43
CA ASN A 15 8.19 -4.56 -0.39
C ASN A 15 9.40 -5.11 -1.16
N ALA A 16 9.75 -6.39 -0.95
CA ALA A 16 10.89 -7.03 -1.59
C ALA A 16 10.83 -6.96 -3.13
N TYR A 17 9.63 -7.00 -3.70
CA TYR A 17 9.41 -6.98 -5.15
C TYR A 17 8.95 -5.62 -5.71
N CYS A 18 8.83 -4.58 -4.89
CA CYS A 18 8.38 -3.27 -5.38
C CYS A 18 9.52 -2.54 -6.12
N PRO A 19 9.35 -2.19 -7.41
CA PRO A 19 10.40 -1.50 -8.16
C PRO A 19 10.61 -0.06 -7.66
N VAL A 20 9.54 0.64 -7.28
CA VAL A 20 9.61 2.02 -6.77
C VAL A 20 10.40 2.07 -5.46
N LEU A 21 10.10 1.17 -4.51
CA LEU A 21 10.82 1.10 -3.24
C LEU A 21 12.31 0.80 -3.44
N LYS A 22 12.63 -0.04 -4.42
CA LYS A 22 14.03 -0.35 -4.77
C LYS A 22 14.74 0.85 -5.42
N ALA A 23 14.00 1.66 -6.20
CA ALA A 23 14.55 2.78 -6.94
C ALA A 23 14.75 4.04 -6.10
N THR A 24 13.95 4.26 -5.04
CA THR A 24 14.01 5.48 -4.23
C THR A 24 13.72 5.24 -2.75
N GLY A 25 14.42 5.97 -1.88
CA GLY A 25 14.15 6.02 -0.44
C GLY A 25 12.98 6.94 -0.05
N LEU A 26 12.36 7.63 -1.02
CA LEU A 26 11.24 8.56 -0.76
C LEU A 26 9.90 7.84 -0.61
N PHE A 27 9.79 6.62 -1.13
CA PHE A 27 8.59 5.79 -1.01
C PHE A 27 8.76 4.82 0.18
N PRO A 28 7.87 4.81 1.17
CA PRO A 28 7.99 3.88 2.31
C PRO A 28 7.64 2.42 1.94
N GLY A 29 7.23 2.18 0.70
CA GLY A 29 6.91 0.86 0.17
C GLY A 29 5.42 0.52 0.22
N PRO A 30 5.00 -0.48 -0.58
CA PRO A 30 3.59 -0.86 -0.74
C PRO A 30 2.95 -1.40 0.54
N LYS A 31 3.73 -1.93 1.49
CA LYS A 31 3.19 -2.39 2.78
C LYS A 31 2.77 -1.21 3.65
N LEU A 32 3.66 -0.24 3.85
CA LEU A 32 3.40 0.89 4.74
C LEU A 32 2.40 1.86 4.11
N ALA A 33 2.57 2.19 2.82
CA ALA A 33 1.66 3.10 2.10
C ALA A 33 0.32 2.46 1.70
N GLY A 34 0.20 1.13 1.76
CA GLY A 34 -1.02 0.38 1.46
C GLY A 34 -1.81 -0.05 2.71
N PRO A 35 -1.77 -1.32 3.12
CA PRO A 35 -2.62 -1.86 4.20
C PRO A 35 -2.35 -1.25 5.58
N ASP A 36 -1.10 -0.91 5.91
CA ASP A 36 -0.80 -0.26 7.20
C ASP A 36 -1.31 1.19 7.24
N ALA A 37 -1.10 1.93 6.16
CA ALA A 37 -1.70 3.24 5.92
C ALA A 37 -3.23 3.19 6.02
N GLU A 38 -3.88 2.19 5.44
CA GLU A 38 -5.33 2.05 5.54
C GLU A 38 -5.80 1.83 6.98
N ARG A 39 -5.06 1.01 7.75
CA ARG A 39 -5.34 0.84 9.18
C ARG A 39 -5.20 2.15 9.96
N PHE A 40 -4.29 3.04 9.55
CA PHE A 40 -4.17 4.37 10.13
C PHE A 40 -5.33 5.28 9.74
N ARG A 41 -5.76 5.29 8.47
CA ARG A 41 -6.95 6.05 8.02
C ARG A 41 -8.21 5.62 8.76
N LEU A 42 -8.42 4.31 8.94
CA LEU A 42 -9.55 3.77 9.71
C LEU A 42 -9.55 4.18 11.19
N LYS A 43 -8.39 4.61 11.72
CA LYS A 43 -8.26 5.15 13.08
C LYS A 43 -8.26 6.68 13.12
N GLY A 44 -8.60 7.35 12.01
CA GLY A 44 -8.58 8.81 11.91
C GLY A 44 -7.18 9.43 11.95
N LYS A 45 -6.13 8.65 11.66
CA LYS A 45 -4.76 9.17 11.60
C LYS A 45 -4.42 9.63 10.19
N ASN A 46 -3.83 10.81 10.10
CA ASN A 46 -3.27 11.33 8.86
C ASN A 46 -1.98 10.59 8.51
N ILE A 47 -1.80 10.40 7.21
CA ILE A 47 -0.59 9.82 6.63
C ILE A 47 -0.16 10.70 5.47
N PRO A 48 1.15 10.79 5.19
CA PRO A 48 1.66 11.68 4.16
C PRO A 48 1.06 11.36 2.80
N ALA A 49 0.43 12.35 2.16
CA ALA A 49 -0.26 12.18 0.89
C ALA A 49 0.72 11.86 -0.25
N GLU A 50 1.94 12.39 -0.17
CA GLU A 50 3.02 12.17 -1.12
C GLU A 50 3.39 10.69 -1.27
N TRP A 51 3.14 9.86 -0.26
CA TRP A 51 3.38 8.41 -0.35
C TRP A 51 2.54 7.76 -1.44
N LEU A 52 1.35 8.29 -1.72
CA LEU A 52 0.49 7.78 -2.76
C LEU A 52 1.05 8.13 -4.14
N GLU A 53 1.67 9.30 -4.29
CA GLU A 53 2.21 9.80 -5.56
C GLU A 53 3.35 8.94 -6.11
N PHE A 54 4.16 8.33 -5.25
CA PHE A 54 5.23 7.45 -5.69
C PHE A 54 4.74 6.11 -6.28
N CYS A 55 3.51 5.69 -5.99
CA CYS A 55 2.99 4.42 -6.50
C CYS A 55 2.66 4.51 -8.00
N ASP A 56 3.45 3.83 -8.82
CA ASP A 56 3.29 3.71 -10.29
C ASP A 56 2.26 2.65 -10.73
N TYR A 57 1.48 2.11 -9.79
CA TYR A 57 0.40 1.14 -10.08
C TYR A 57 0.82 -0.11 -10.90
N CYS A 58 2.09 -0.51 -10.86
CA CYS A 58 2.62 -1.69 -11.59
C CYS A 58 2.05 -3.06 -11.15
N LYS A 59 1.29 -3.11 -10.04
CA LYS A 59 0.60 -4.30 -9.47
C LYS A 59 1.49 -5.48 -9.04
N ILE A 60 2.80 -5.36 -9.05
CA ILE A 60 3.69 -6.45 -8.61
C ILE A 60 3.38 -6.86 -7.16
N CYS A 61 3.13 -5.88 -6.27
CA CYS A 61 2.78 -6.13 -4.87
C CYS A 61 1.52 -6.99 -4.68
N GLN A 62 0.55 -6.90 -5.59
CA GLN A 62 -0.65 -7.75 -5.60
C GLN A 62 -0.30 -9.16 -6.08
N ARG A 63 0.44 -9.28 -7.18
CA ARG A 63 0.86 -10.57 -7.75
C ARG A 63 1.64 -11.44 -6.77
N VAL A 64 2.52 -10.82 -5.97
CA VAL A 64 3.37 -11.56 -5.01
C VAL A 64 2.71 -11.76 -3.64
N CYS A 65 1.54 -11.17 -3.39
CA CYS A 65 0.90 -11.28 -2.08
C CYS A 65 0.26 -12.67 -1.91
N PRO A 66 0.71 -13.50 -0.95
CA PRO A 66 0.15 -14.84 -0.76
C PRO A 66 -1.30 -14.83 -0.26
N HIS A 67 -1.76 -13.71 0.29
CA HIS A 67 -3.12 -13.51 0.79
C HIS A 67 -3.98 -12.59 -0.07
N ASN A 68 -3.49 -12.24 -1.27
CA ASN A 68 -4.22 -11.45 -2.26
C ASN A 68 -4.78 -10.11 -1.70
N VAL A 69 -4.03 -9.46 -0.79
CA VAL A 69 -4.38 -8.14 -0.27
C VAL A 69 -4.40 -7.15 -1.45
N PRO A 70 -5.47 -6.36 -1.64
CA PRO A 70 -5.66 -5.52 -2.83
C PRO A 70 -4.86 -4.21 -2.71
N ILE A 71 -3.54 -4.30 -2.56
CA ILE A 71 -2.66 -3.15 -2.28
C ILE A 71 -2.80 -2.04 -3.35
N PRO A 72 -2.72 -2.32 -4.66
CA PRO A 72 -2.86 -1.26 -5.67
C PRO A 72 -4.20 -0.53 -5.59
N GLU A 73 -5.29 -1.25 -5.36
CA GLU A 73 -6.64 -0.67 -5.23
C GLU A 73 -6.76 0.21 -3.98
N LEU A 74 -6.09 -0.16 -2.88
CA LEU A 74 -6.00 0.70 -1.69
C LEU A 74 -5.35 2.05 -2.03
N HIS A 75 -4.28 2.04 -2.83
CA HIS A 75 -3.61 3.28 -3.26
C HIS A 75 -4.54 4.15 -4.12
N VAL A 76 -5.20 3.56 -5.13
CA VAL A 76 -6.12 4.29 -6.02
C VAL A 76 -7.27 4.90 -5.22
N ARG A 77 -7.93 4.11 -4.36
CA ARG A 77 -9.03 4.62 -3.53
C ARG A 77 -8.55 5.73 -2.60
N SER A 78 -7.36 5.60 -2.03
CA SER A 78 -6.80 6.62 -1.13
C SER A 78 -6.61 7.96 -1.86
N ARG A 79 -6.18 7.93 -3.13
CA ARG A 79 -6.08 9.15 -3.97
C ARG A 79 -7.46 9.79 -4.19
N LEU A 80 -8.49 8.99 -4.42
CA LEU A 80 -9.87 9.47 -4.61
C LEU A 80 -10.48 10.08 -3.34
N THR A 81 -10.07 9.62 -2.15
CA THR A 81 -10.56 10.17 -0.87
C THR A 81 -9.81 11.41 -0.40
N LEU A 82 -8.70 11.77 -1.07
CA LEU A 82 -7.93 12.99 -0.79
C LEU A 82 -8.31 14.15 -1.73
N ALA A 83 -9.12 13.88 -2.76
CA ALA A 83 -9.74 14.90 -3.63
C ALA A 83 -11.05 15.39 -3.01
#